data_AF-A0A926QML6-F1
#
_entry.id   AF-A0A926QML6-F1
#
_cell.length_a   1.000
_cell.length_b   1.000
_cell.length_c   1.000
_cell.angle_alpha   90.00
_cell.angle_beta   90.00
_cell.angle_gamma   90.00
#
_symmetry.space_group_name_H-M   'P 1'
#
loop_
_entity.id
_entity.type
_entity.pdbx_description
1 polymer ?
#
loop_
_entity_poly.entity_id
_entity_poly.type
_entity_poly.pdbx_seq_one_letter_code
_entity_poly.pdbx_strand_id
1 'polypeptide(L)' 'MIPFANTWPYEIIMKDVYVAECPFCHSSNVLLPLKIHELQSIHEGKKKLLVFPCCHNKLTLVDTDRDYLLADCAIRK' A
#
# COMPACT_ATOMS: atom_id res chain seq x y z
N MET A 1 -3.08 -9.09 14.80
CA MET A 1 -4.33 -8.76 14.09
C MET A 1 -4.30 -7.27 13.81
N ILE A 2 -4.22 -6.87 12.53
CA ILE A 2 -4.17 -5.46 12.12
C ILE A 2 -5.61 -4.95 11.97
N PRO A 3 -5.94 -3.75 12.48
CA PRO A 3 -7.27 -3.18 12.32
C PRO A 3 -7.61 -2.94 10.84
N PHE A 4 -8.87 -3.13 10.45
CA PHE A 4 -9.33 -2.83 9.09
C PHE A 4 -9.09 -1.36 8.69
N ALA A 5 -9.09 -0.44 9.66
CA ALA A 5 -8.77 0.97 9.42
C ALA A 5 -7.35 1.19 8.86
N ASN A 6 -6.45 0.22 9.04
CA ASN A 6 -5.06 0.28 8.60
C ASN A 6 -4.84 -0.41 7.24
N THR A 7 -5.90 -0.89 6.59
CA THR A 7 -5.77 -1.61 5.33
C THR A 7 -6.19 -0.75 4.14
N TRP A 8 -5.50 -0.90 3.02
CA TRP A 8 -5.84 -0.21 1.78
C TRP A 8 -5.78 -1.15 0.57
N PRO A 9 -6.80 -1.20 -0.29
CA PRO A 9 -6.80 -2.12 -1.41
C PRO A 9 -5.77 -1.71 -2.45
N TYR A 10 -5.13 -2.70 -3.07
CA TYR A 10 -4.24 -2.51 -4.20
C TYR A 10 -4.56 -3.51 -5.31
N GLU A 11 -4.11 -3.20 -6.51
CA GLU A 11 -4.24 -4.04 -7.69
C GLU A 11 -2.89 -4.22 -8.35
N ILE A 12 -2.65 -5.39 -8.94
CA ILE A 12 -1.47 -5.64 -9.76
C ILE A 12 -1.90 -5.67 -11.21
N ILE A 13 -1.36 -4.73 -12.00
CA ILE A 13 -1.61 -4.65 -13.43
C ILE A 13 -0.29 -4.93 -14.14
N MET A 14 -0.26 -6.04 -14.88
CA MET A 14 0.96 -6.59 -15.52
C MET A 14 2.09 -6.88 -14.50
N LYS A 15 2.92 -5.89 -14.20
CA LYS A 15 4.06 -6.01 -13.26
C LYS A 15 4.12 -4.87 -12.25
N ASP A 16 3.14 -3.98 -12.29
CA ASP A 16 3.10 -2.74 -11.54
C ASP A 16 1.97 -2.79 -10.52
N VAL A 17 2.20 -2.17 -9.36
CA VAL A 17 1.26 -2.16 -8.24
C VAL A 17 0.56 -0.81 -8.20
N TYR A 18 -0.77 -0.81 -8.16
CA TYR A 18 -1.60 0.38 -8.17
C TYR A 18 -2.56 0.40 -6.99
N VAL A 19 -3.00 1.60 -6.63
CA VAL A 19 -4.23 1.77 -5.84
C VAL A 19 -5.26 2.49 -6.69
N ALA A 20 -6.51 2.04 -6.63
CA ALA A 20 -7.61 2.67 -7.36
C ALA A 20 -7.80 4.13 -6.93
N GLU A 21 -7.59 4.42 -5.64
CA GLU A 21 -7.65 5.76 -5.08
C GLU A 21 -6.59 5.94 -3.97
N CYS A 22 -5.94 7.10 -3.91
CA CYS A 22 -5.02 7.43 -2.84
C CYS A 22 -5.80 7.76 -1.56
N PRO A 23 -5.47 7.15 -0.41
CA PRO A 23 -6.19 7.39 0.85
C PRO A 23 -5.99 8.79 1.44
N PHE A 24 -5.02 9.56 0.94
CA PHE A 24 -4.67 10.87 1.48
C PHE A 24 -5.20 12.03 0.63
N CYS A 25 -5.00 11.97 -0.69
CA CYS A 25 -5.37 13.05 -1.60
C CYS A 25 -6.47 12.68 -2.60
N HIS A 26 -7.02 11.46 -2.50
CA HIS A 26 -8.11 10.98 -3.35
C HIS A 26 -7.80 10.95 -4.86
N SER A 27 -6.50 10.98 -5.23
CA SER A 27 -6.08 10.80 -6.62
C SER A 27 -6.42 9.39 -7.09
N SER A 28 -7.01 9.25 -8.27
CA SER A 28 -7.34 7.95 -8.85
C SER A 28 -6.13 7.29 -9.53
N ASN A 29 -6.14 5.95 -9.60
CA ASN A 29 -5.18 5.11 -10.33
C ASN A 29 -3.71 5.45 -10.07
N VAL A 30 -3.32 5.43 -8.80
CA VAL A 30 -1.97 5.83 -8.39
C VAL A 30 -1.02 4.64 -8.47
N LEU A 31 -0.02 4.75 -9.36
CA LEU A 31 1.11 3.82 -9.42
C LEU A 31 1.93 3.91 -8.13
N LEU A 32 2.13 2.78 -7.45
CA LEU A 32 2.97 2.71 -6.27
C LEU A 32 4.43 2.42 -6.68
N PRO A 33 5.43 3.05 -6.04
CA PRO A 33 6.84 2.70 -6.21
C PRO A 33 7.18 1.40 -5.45
N LEU A 34 6.50 0.31 -5.85
CA LEU A 34 6.55 -1.00 -5.24
C LEU A 34 6.61 -2.06 -6.33
N LYS A 35 7.59 -2.96 -6.25
CA LYS A 35 7.70 -4.11 -7.15
C LYS A 35 6.99 -5.31 -6.55
N ILE A 36 6.47 -6.20 -7.41
CA ILE A 36 5.74 -7.40 -6.98
C ILE A 36 6.55 -8.26 -6.00
N HIS A 37 7.85 -8.48 -6.23
CA HIS A 37 8.66 -9.27 -5.30
C HIS A 37 8.82 -8.63 -3.91
N GLU A 38 8.65 -7.31 -3.81
CA GLU A 38 8.70 -6.63 -2.52
C GLU A 38 7.43 -6.86 -1.71
N LEU A 39 6.28 -7.11 -2.35
CA LEU A 39 5.05 -7.52 -1.66
C LEU A 39 5.31 -8.79 -0.85
N GLN A 40 5.90 -9.82 -1.47
CA GLN A 40 6.25 -11.06 -0.78
C GLN A 40 7.20 -10.80 0.39
N SER A 41 8.24 -9.99 0.20
CA SER A 41 9.16 -9.64 1.29
C SER A 41 8.45 -8.94 2.45
N ILE A 42 7.48 -8.07 2.16
CA ILE A 42 6.70 -7.39 3.20
C ILE A 42 5.82 -8.37 3.95
N HIS A 43 5.17 -9.29 3.24
CA HIS A 43 4.38 -10.36 3.84
C HIS A 43 5.20 -11.28 4.76
N GLU A 44 6.48 -11.50 4.42
CA GLU A 44 7.43 -12.25 5.25
C GLU A 44 7.95 -11.45 6.48
N GLY A 45 7.43 -10.24 6.70
CA GLY A 45 7.70 -9.42 7.88
C GLY A 45 8.64 -8.24 7.65
N LYS A 46 9.05 -7.96 6.40
CA LYS A 46 9.89 -6.80 6.09
C LYS A 46 9.05 -5.53 6.04
N LYS A 47 9.33 -4.59 6.94
CA LYS A 47 8.69 -3.26 6.85
C LYS A 47 9.22 -2.47 5.67
N LYS A 48 8.33 -1.77 4.96
CA LYS A 48 8.70 -0.89 3.84
C LYS A 48 8.05 0.48 3.99
N LEU A 49 8.85 1.53 3.84
CA LEU A 49 8.34 2.89 3.70
C LEU A 49 7.87 3.10 2.26
N LEU A 50 6.57 3.27 2.09
CA LEU A 50 5.94 3.62 0.82
C LEU A 50 5.71 5.14 0.78
N VAL A 51 6.17 5.79 -0.30
CA VAL A 51 5.89 7.20 -0.55
C VAL A 51 4.97 7.30 -1.75
N PHE A 52 3.79 7.89 -1.57
CA PHE A 52 2.83 8.07 -2.64
C PHE A 52 3.33 9.14 -3.62
N PRO A 53 3.42 8.88 -4.94
CA PRO A 53 3.94 9.86 -5.89
C PRO A 53 2.98 11.04 -6.13
N CYS A 54 1.69 10.86 -5.86
CA CYS A 54 0.66 11.89 -6.09
C CYS A 54 0.68 13.01 -5.04
N CYS A 55 0.97 12.69 -3.77
CA CYS A 55 0.90 13.66 -2.66
C CYS A 55 2.14 13.67 -1.77
N HIS A 56 3.13 12.83 -2.04
CA HIS A 56 4.35 12.66 -1.24
C HIS A 56 4.10 12.26 0.22
N ASN A 57 2.88 11.86 0.56
CA ASN A 57 2.59 11.26 1.86
C ASN A 57 3.29 9.91 1.96
N LYS A 58 3.70 9.60 3.19
CA LYS A 58 4.43 8.38 3.52
C LYS A 58 3.54 7.45 4.33
N LEU A 59 3.69 6.16 4.08
CA LEU A 59 2.98 5.09 4.77
C LEU A 59 3.97 3.97 5.05
N THR A 60 4.05 3.49 6.28
CA THR A 60 4.87 2.32 6.60
C THR A 60 4.03 1.07 6.40
N LEU A 61 4.35 0.29 5.38
CA LEU A 61 3.78 -1.04 5.18
C LEU A 61 4.42 -2.00 6.16
N VAL A 62 3.59 -2.67 6.95
CA VAL A 62 4.01 -3.66 7.95
C VAL A 62 3.72 -5.09 7.50
N ASP A 63 2.74 -5.27 6.61
CA ASP A 63 2.34 -6.53 6.02
C ASP A 63 1.62 -6.24 4.69
N THR A 64 1.45 -7.26 3.86
CA THR A 64 0.63 -7.21 2.65
C THR A 64 -0.11 -8.53 2.52
N ASP A 65 -1.39 -8.46 2.22
CA ASP A 65 -2.20 -9.61 1.81
C ASP A 65 -2.30 -9.64 0.27
N ARG A 66 -3.09 -10.57 -0.28
CA ARG A 66 -3.32 -10.71 -1.73
C ARG A 66 -3.77 -9.41 -2.39
N ASP A 67 -4.69 -8.70 -1.73
CA ASP A 67 -5.36 -7.52 -2.33
C ASP A 67 -5.32 -6.28 -1.42
N TYR A 68 -4.65 -6.37 -0.27
CA TYR A 68 -4.59 -5.28 0.72
C TYR A 68 -3.15 -4.99 1.18
N LEU A 69 -2.83 -3.70 1.25
CA LEU A 69 -1.67 -3.17 1.96
C LEU A 69 -2.04 -2.95 3.42
N LEU A 70 -1.19 -3.36 4.35
CA LEU A 70 -1.41 -3.20 5.77
C LEU A 70 -0.37 -2.24 6.35
N ALA A 71 -0.85 -1.20 7.03
CA ALA A 71 0.01 -0.17 7.60
C ALA A 71 0.06 -0.18 9.14
N ASP A 72 1.07 0.49 9.67
CA ASP A 72 1.21 0.74 11.10
C ASP A 72 0.20 1.76 11.65
N CYS A 73 -0.39 2.59 10.80
CA CYS A 73 -1.37 3.61 11.16
C CYS A 73 -2.72 3.44 10.44
N ALA A 74 -3.75 4.05 11.00
CA ALA A 74 -5.07 4.11 10.38
C ALA A 74 -5.04 5.05 9.16
N ILE A 75 -5.54 4.56 8.04
CA ILE A 75 -5.55 5.26 6.75
C ILE A 75 -6.99 5.50 6.25
N ARG A 76 -7.93 4.65 6.68
CA ARG A 76 -9.37 4.85 6.46
C ARG A 76 -9.90 5.79 7.56
N LYS A 77 -10.66 6.80 7.16
CA LYS A 77 -11.46 7.66 8.06
C LYS A 77 -12.89 7.14 8.15
#